data_AF-A0A523CXU7-F1
#
_entry.id   AF-A0A523CXU7-F1
#
_cell.length_a   1.000
_cell.length_b   1.000
_cell.length_c   1.000
_cell.angle_alpha   90.00
_cell.angle_beta   90.00
_cell.angle_gamma   90.00
#
_symmetry.space_group_name_H-M   'P 1'
#
loop_
_entity.id
_entity.type
_entity.pdbx_description
1 polymer ?
#
loop_
_entity_poly.entity_id
_entity_poly.type
_entity_poly.pdbx_seq_one_letter_code
_entity_poly.pdbx_strand_id
1 'polypeptide(L)'
;MNSSHFKKLAQIGIALSTEKDINKLLEIIVDEARSLTCADGGTLYLIDKPKMQLRFEILQNDTMNMRMGGTTGVKITLPPVPLFNTGQPNHANVSSYVALTEKIVNVPDLYEAEGFDFT
;
A
#
# COMPACT_ATOMS: atom_id res chain seq x y z
N MET A 1 -3.23 -17.58 23.19
CA MET A 1 -2.83 -17.17 21.83
C MET A 1 -3.01 -18.36 20.88
N ASN A 2 -3.86 -18.23 19.87
CA ASN A 2 -4.27 -19.34 19.00
C ASN A 2 -3.13 -19.81 18.06
N SER A 3 -2.83 -21.11 18.07
CA SER A 3 -1.74 -21.75 17.29
C SER A 3 -1.91 -21.61 15.76
N SER A 4 -3.10 -21.27 15.27
CA SER A 4 -3.37 -21.07 13.83
C SER A 4 -2.75 -19.80 13.25
N HIS A 5 -2.80 -18.66 13.96
CA HIS A 5 -2.23 -17.39 13.48
C HIS A 5 -0.71 -17.45 13.36
N PHE A 6 -0.04 -18.12 14.30
CA PHE A 6 1.40 -18.32 14.25
C PHE A 6 1.82 -19.16 13.05
N LYS A 7 1.09 -20.25 12.77
CA LYS A 7 1.32 -21.08 11.57
C LYS A 7 1.11 -20.28 10.29
N LYS A 8 0.07 -19.45 10.22
CA LYS A 8 -0.20 -18.60 9.04
C LYS A 8 0.92 -17.58 8.84
N LEU A 9 1.35 -16.87 9.88
CA LEU A 9 2.50 -15.95 9.82
C LEU A 9 3.79 -16.64 9.37
N ALA A 10 4.07 -17.84 9.87
CA ALA A 10 5.24 -18.61 9.44
C ALA A 10 5.16 -19.02 7.96
N GLN A 11 3.98 -19.45 7.49
CA GLN A 11 3.74 -19.78 6.07
C GLN A 11 3.92 -18.56 5.17
N ILE A 12 3.40 -17.40 5.57
CA ILE A 12 3.59 -16.13 4.86
C ILE A 12 5.08 -15.80 4.78
N GLY A 13 5.81 -15.86 5.90
CA GLY A 13 7.25 -15.60 5.91
C GLY A 13 8.04 -16.51 4.96
N ILE A 14 7.69 -17.80 4.90
CA ILE A 14 8.30 -18.74 3.95
C ILE A 14 7.96 -18.38 2.50
N ALA A 15 6.69 -18.11 2.20
CA ALA A 15 6.27 -17.70 0.86
C ALA A 15 7.02 -16.44 0.39
N LEU A 16 7.09 -15.41 1.25
CA LEU A 16 7.79 -14.16 0.96
C LEU A 16 9.29 -14.35 0.75
N SER A 17 9.94 -15.24 1.51
CA SER A 17 11.40 -15.48 1.39
C SER A 17 11.81 -16.33 0.20
N THR A 18 10.88 -17.07 -0.41
CA THR A 18 11.15 -17.96 -1.55
C THR A 18 10.75 -17.34 -2.89
N GLU A 19 9.88 -16.33 -2.88
CA GLU A 19 9.42 -15.65 -4.08
C GLU A 19 10.50 -14.75 -4.68
N LYS A 20 10.72 -14.87 -5.99
CA LYS A 20 11.74 -14.13 -6.75
C LYS A 20 11.14 -13.11 -7.71
N ASP A 21 9.88 -13.29 -8.10
CA ASP A 21 9.16 -12.31 -8.90
C ASP A 21 8.69 -11.18 -7.99
N ILE A 22 9.26 -9.98 -8.19
CA ILE A 22 8.91 -8.80 -7.42
C ILE A 22 7.41 -8.47 -7.52
N ASN A 23 6.77 -8.65 -8.67
CA ASN A 23 5.36 -8.32 -8.83
C ASN A 23 4.49 -9.25 -7.99
N LYS A 24 4.84 -10.54 -7.98
CA LYS A 24 4.16 -11.54 -7.17
C LYS A 24 4.43 -11.36 -5.68
N LEU A 25 5.66 -11.01 -5.31
CA LEU A 25 6.02 -10.71 -3.93
C LEU A 25 5.18 -9.53 -3.39
N LEU A 26 5.11 -8.42 -4.13
CA LEU A 26 4.33 -7.25 -3.74
C LEU A 26 2.83 -7.58 -3.62
N GLU A 27 2.30 -8.41 -4.52
CA GLU A 27 0.91 -8.88 -4.45
C GLU A 27 0.65 -9.74 -3.21
N ILE A 28 1.50 -10.72 -2.91
CA ILE A 28 1.40 -11.55 -1.70
C ILE A 28 1.44 -10.68 -0.44
N ILE A 29 2.31 -9.68 -0.39
CA ILE A 29 2.42 -8.77 0.76
C ILE A 29 1.08 -8.09 1.03
N VAL A 30 0.42 -7.54 0.01
CA VAL A 30 -0.86 -6.83 0.17
C VAL A 30 -1.99 -7.80 0.47
N ASP A 31 -2.06 -8.93 -0.22
CA ASP A 31 -3.09 -9.95 -0.01
C ASP A 31 -3.06 -10.48 1.43
N GLU A 32 -1.87 -10.80 1.94
CA GLU A 32 -1.71 -11.29 3.31
C GLU A 32 -1.93 -10.20 4.35
N ALA A 33 -1.49 -8.96 4.10
CA ALA A 33 -1.76 -7.82 4.97
C ALA A 33 -3.28 -7.59 5.11
N ARG A 34 -4.03 -7.59 4.00
CA ARG A 34 -5.49 -7.46 4.00
C ARG A 34 -6.16 -8.64 4.70
N SER A 35 -5.69 -9.87 4.46
CA SER A 35 -6.24 -11.07 5.11
C SER A 35 -6.05 -11.05 6.62
N LEU A 36 -4.92 -10.54 7.12
CA LEU A 36 -4.62 -10.44 8.55
C LEU A 36 -5.42 -9.32 9.25
N THR A 37 -5.69 -8.22 8.55
CA THR A 37 -6.41 -7.06 9.10
C THR A 37 -7.90 -7.05 8.77
N CYS A 38 -8.38 -8.01 7.98
CA CYS A 38 -9.73 -8.05 7.44
C CYS A 38 -10.09 -6.80 6.62
N ALA A 39 -9.13 -6.23 5.89
CA ALA A 39 -9.32 -5.00 5.12
C ALA A 39 -9.96 -5.24 3.73
N ASP A 40 -10.96 -4.43 3.38
CA ASP A 40 -11.65 -4.44 2.08
C ASP A 40 -10.73 -4.04 0.91
N GLY A 41 -9.72 -3.20 1.15
CA GLY A 41 -8.78 -2.76 0.12
C GLY A 41 -7.36 -2.57 0.64
N GLY A 42 -6.43 -2.43 -0.30
CA GLY A 42 -5.01 -2.24 -0.02
C GLY A 42 -4.30 -1.65 -1.22
N THR A 43 -3.43 -0.67 -0.95
CA THR A 43 -2.56 -0.06 -1.96
C THR A 43 -1.11 -0.17 -1.50
N LEU A 44 -0.22 -0.53 -2.42
CA LEU A 44 1.22 -0.54 -2.18
C LEU A 44 1.92 0.40 -3.15
N TYR A 45 2.79 1.23 -2.59
CA TYR A 45 3.61 2.18 -3.32
C TYR A 45 5.07 1.81 -3.23
N LEU A 46 5.82 2.06 -4.31
CA LEU A 46 7.27 2.14 -4.28
C LEU A 46 7.75 3.57 -4.49
N ILE A 47 8.78 3.96 -3.75
CA ILE A 47 9.42 5.27 -3.90
C ILE A 47 10.29 5.26 -5.16
N ASP A 48 10.00 6.17 -6.09
CA ASP A 48 10.89 6.54 -7.19
C ASP A 48 11.77 7.71 -6.72
N LYS A 49 12.97 7.38 -6.22
CA LYS A 49 13.90 8.37 -5.65
C LYS A 49 14.34 9.44 -6.67
N PRO A 50 14.73 9.11 -7.92
CA PRO A 50 15.08 10.13 -8.91
C PRO A 50 13.97 11.15 -9.18
N LYS A 51 12.71 10.70 -9.19
CA LYS A 51 11.56 11.58 -9.45
C LYS A 51 10.89 12.13 -8.18
N MET A 52 11.36 11.73 -7.00
CA MET A 52 10.79 12.10 -5.70
C MET A 52 9.26 11.92 -5.64
N GLN A 53 8.78 10.74 -6.00
CA GLN A 53 7.35 10.42 -6.05
C GLN A 53 7.08 8.96 -5.64
N LEU A 54 5.84 8.67 -5.27
CA LEU A 54 5.33 7.33 -5.00
C LEU A 54 4.65 6.77 -6.25
N ARG A 55 5.11 5.61 -6.71
CA ARG A 55 4.49 4.87 -7.81
C ARG A 55 3.60 3.79 -7.25
N PHE A 56 2.37 3.72 -7.72
CA PHE A 56 1.46 2.62 -7.42
C PHE A 56 2.02 1.33 -8.03
N GLU A 57 2.11 0.26 -7.24
CA GLU A 57 2.49 -1.08 -7.70
C GLU A 57 1.38 -2.11 -7.49
N ILE A 58 0.58 -1.94 -6.43
CA ILE A 58 -0.60 -2.77 -6.15
C ILE A 58 -1.74 -1.83 -5.79
N LEU A 59 -2.91 -2.07 -6.38
CA LEU A 59 -4.16 -1.39 -6.02
C LEU A 59 -5.29 -2.41 -6.04
N GLN A 60 -5.88 -2.66 -4.88
CA GLN A 60 -6.93 -3.65 -4.71
C GLN A 60 -8.06 -3.11 -3.83
N ASN A 61 -9.30 -3.37 -4.21
CA ASN A 61 -10.48 -3.11 -3.41
C ASN A 61 -11.61 -4.06 -3.87
N ASP A 62 -12.14 -4.87 -2.95
CA ASP A 62 -13.13 -5.89 -3.31
C ASP A 62 -14.52 -5.26 -3.54
N THR A 63 -14.94 -4.32 -2.68
CA THR A 63 -16.24 -3.63 -2.79
C THR A 63 -16.39 -2.87 -4.13
N MET A 64 -15.31 -2.26 -4.62
CA MET A 64 -15.25 -1.54 -5.90
C MET A 64 -14.90 -2.44 -7.09
N ASN A 65 -14.71 -3.75 -6.86
CA ASN A 65 -14.27 -4.73 -7.87
C ASN A 65 -13.02 -4.26 -8.65
N MET A 66 -12.03 -3.74 -7.92
CA MET A 66 -10.81 -3.17 -8.47
C MET A 66 -9.61 -4.02 -8.10
N ARG A 67 -8.86 -4.50 -9.10
CA ARG A 67 -7.59 -5.20 -8.89
C ARG A 67 -6.62 -4.87 -10.02
N MET A 68 -5.54 -4.17 -9.68
CA MET A 68 -4.58 -3.63 -10.64
C MET A 68 -3.16 -3.75 -10.08
N GLY A 69 -2.17 -3.86 -10.97
CA GLY A 69 -0.77 -4.06 -10.62
C GLY A 69 -0.45 -5.51 -10.28
N GLY A 70 0.75 -5.76 -9.74
CA GLY A 70 1.20 -7.11 -9.40
C GLY A 70 1.19 -8.05 -10.61
N THR A 71 0.66 -9.26 -10.43
CA THR A 71 0.61 -10.28 -11.49
C THR A 71 -0.69 -10.26 -12.30
N THR A 72 -1.59 -9.31 -12.05
CA THR A 72 -2.92 -9.24 -12.68
C THR A 72 -2.89 -8.98 -14.19
N GLY A 73 -1.77 -8.45 -14.72
CA GLY A 73 -1.67 -7.96 -16.10
C GLY A 73 -2.40 -6.62 -16.35
N VAL A 74 -3.14 -6.10 -15.38
CA VAL A 74 -3.85 -4.82 -15.46
C VAL A 74 -2.94 -3.71 -14.93
N LYS A 75 -2.50 -2.81 -15.81
CA LYS A 75 -1.62 -1.69 -15.42
C LYS A 75 -2.39 -0.63 -14.65
N ILE A 76 -1.79 -0.10 -13.60
CA ILE A 76 -2.31 1.06 -12.87
C ILE A 76 -2.10 2.32 -13.72
N THR A 77 -3.18 3.03 -14.01
CA THR A 77 -3.18 4.27 -14.82
C THR A 77 -3.26 5.54 -13.97
N LEU A 78 -3.34 5.42 -12.64
CA LEU A 78 -3.33 6.55 -11.72
C LEU A 78 -1.97 7.27 -11.78
N PRO A 79 -1.96 8.61 -11.70
CA PRO A 79 -0.72 9.36 -11.64
C PRO A 79 0.05 9.02 -10.37
N PRO A 80 1.40 9.06 -10.39
CA PRO A 80 2.19 8.90 -9.18
C PRO A 80 1.90 10.03 -8.18
N VAL A 81 2.07 9.77 -6.89
CA VAL A 81 1.89 10.78 -5.84
C VAL A 81 3.22 11.51 -5.63
N PRO A 82 3.33 12.82 -5.92
CA PRO A 82 4.56 13.56 -5.70
C PRO A 82 4.86 13.68 -4.20
N LEU A 83 6.12 13.51 -3.80
CA LEU A 83 6.55 13.75 -2.42
C LEU A 83 6.68 15.26 -2.12
N PHE A 84 6.82 16.09 -3.14
CA PHE A 84 6.96 17.54 -3.00
C PHE A 84 6.05 18.26 -4.00
N ASN A 85 5.32 19.28 -3.52
CA ASN A 85 4.53 20.19 -4.34
C ASN A 85 5.24 21.54 -4.36
N THR A 86 5.61 22.03 -5.55
CA THR A 86 6.28 23.35 -5.74
C THR A 86 7.48 23.59 -4.79
N GLY A 87 8.22 22.52 -4.47
CA GLY A 87 9.39 22.57 -3.59
C GLY A 87 9.09 22.39 -2.10
N GLN A 88 7.82 22.31 -1.69
CA GLN A 88 7.41 22.03 -0.31
C GLN A 88 7.01 20.56 -0.13
N PRO A 89 7.28 19.93 1.03
CA PRO A 89 6.81 18.58 1.33
C PRO A 89 5.30 18.45 1.12
N ASN A 90 4.87 17.43 0.37
CA ASN A 90 3.46 17.15 0.16
C ASN A 90 2.90 16.38 1.37
N HIS A 91 2.55 17.13 2.42
CA HIS A 91 1.90 16.57 3.62
C HIS A 91 0.38 16.46 3.48
N ALA A 92 -0.22 17.04 2.44
CA ALA A 92 -1.65 16.96 2.20
C ALA A 92 -2.10 15.55 1.79
N ASN A 93 -1.27 14.81 1.05
CA ASN A 93 -1.55 13.42 0.73
C ASN A 93 -1.00 12.47 1.81
N VAL A 94 -1.84 11.60 2.37
CA VAL A 94 -1.47 10.66 3.45
C VAL A 94 -0.28 9.78 3.07
N SER A 95 -0.28 9.20 1.86
CA SER A 95 0.79 8.29 1.43
C SER A 95 2.14 9.02 1.34
N SER A 96 2.13 10.26 0.83
CA SER A 96 3.30 11.12 0.78
C SER A 96 3.77 11.53 2.18
N TYR A 97 2.85 11.93 3.07
CA TYR A 97 3.16 12.25 4.46
C TYR A 97 3.86 11.09 5.18
N VAL A 98 3.32 9.88 5.08
CA VAL A 98 3.91 8.69 5.71
C VAL A 98 5.29 8.40 5.12
N ALA A 99 5.44 8.50 3.79
CA ALA A 99 6.71 8.26 3.12
C ALA A 99 7.80 9.28 3.51
N LEU A 100 7.44 10.52 3.80
CA LEU A 100 8.36 11.59 4.19
C LEU A 100 8.71 11.59 5.68
N THR A 101 7.74 11.25 6.53
CA THR A 101 7.87 11.38 7.99
C THR A 101 8.19 10.07 8.69
N GLU A 102 7.99 8.94 8.02
CA GLU A 102 8.09 7.57 8.57
C GLU A 102 7.15 7.32 9.75
N LYS A 103 6.16 8.20 9.96
CA LYS A 103 5.15 8.06 11.01
C LYS A 103 3.97 7.25 10.51
N ILE A 104 3.58 6.24 11.29
CA ILE A 104 2.35 5.49 11.04
C ILE A 104 1.16 6.43 11.28
N VAL A 105 0.24 6.44 10.32
CA VAL A 105 -1.02 7.19 10.39
C VAL A 105 -2.17 6.20 10.45
N ASN A 106 -3.07 6.38 11.41
CA ASN A 106 -4.32 5.65 11.52
C ASN A 106 -5.46 6.68 11.61
N VAL A 107 -6.37 6.66 10.65
CA VAL A 107 -7.51 7.56 10.55
C VAL A 107 -8.78 6.72 10.70
N PRO A 108 -9.44 6.73 11.88
CA PRO A 108 -10.64 5.92 12.11
C PRO A 108 -11.81 6.29 11.20
N ASP A 109 -11.93 7.58 10.88
CA ASP A 109 -12.93 8.13 9.94
C ASP A 109 -12.29 9.22 9.07
N LEU A 110 -12.36 9.03 7.75
CA LEU A 110 -11.79 9.94 6.75
C LEU A 110 -12.53 11.29 6.70
N TYR A 111 -13.82 11.31 7.04
CA TYR A 111 -14.63 12.53 7.00
C TYR A 111 -14.37 13.46 8.20
N GLU A 112 -13.77 12.93 9.27
CA GLU A 112 -13.41 13.69 10.48
C GLU A 112 -11.93 14.06 10.52
N ALA A 113 -11.15 13.64 9.53
CA ALA A 113 -9.71 13.77 9.54
C ALA A 113 -9.23 15.18 9.17
N GLU A 114 -8.60 15.88 10.11
CA GLU A 114 -7.97 17.17 9.87
C GLU A 114 -6.55 17.00 9.31
N GLY A 115 -6.18 17.84 8.33
CA GLY A 115 -4.79 17.98 7.86
C GLY A 115 -4.41 17.13 6.65
N PHE A 116 -5.30 16.29 6.14
CA PHE A 116 -5.12 15.55 4.89
C PHE A 116 -6.23 15.88 3.89
N ASP A 117 -5.88 15.84 2.61
CA ASP A 117 -6.82 15.99 1.52
C ASP A 117 -7.31 14.61 1.06
N PHE A 118 -8.57 14.33 1.33
CA PHE A 118 -9.28 13.11 0.91
C PHE A 118 -10.30 13.38 -0.21
N THR A 119 -10.27 14.58 -0.81
CA THR A 119 -11.21 15.01 -1.87
C THR A 119 -10.71 14.79 -3.28
#